data_AF-A0A9P8KGT6-F1
#
_entry.id   AF-A0A9P8KGT6-F1
#
_cell.length_a   1.000
_cell.length_b   1.000
_cell.length_c   1.000
_cell.angle_alpha   90.00
_cell.angle_beta   90.00
_cell.angle_gamma   90.00
#
_symmetry.space_group_name_H-M   'P 1'
#
loop_
_entity.id
_entity.type
_entity.pdbx_description
1 polymer ?
#
loop_
_entity_poly.entity_id
_entity_poly.type
_entity_poly.pdbx_seq_one_letter_code
_entity_poly.pdbx_strand_id
1 'polypeptide(L)'
;MPHLDFEEPTTKWHEDLVREGFAVIKAAVPEDRCQYYIGQMFDWLEQFPFGFDRNDRSTWTEEHLPSHMKGGMYHGYRVQHESFMWEARQESGVIDAFSKIWGTDELLVSFDGMNFTLPSGSPLPPTAPWPHIDQSPKKIGMQCVQGIINLAPNGHEDGGLLIMKGSSGLMEDFFKAHPEVVDRPTWGSSDWFGFEQAELGWFKERGCKILKVCADPGDLIVWDSRCVHYNQVPQSQNLRAVIYACYTPASFAKPDDLRKKGELFDQKVGTTHWPHDNIFSTSEKKLRLGKPDFAERDEPFHRPEESELVQKLAGKRPY
;
A
#
# COMPACT_ATOMS: atom_id res chain seq x y z
N MET A 1 -9.31 22.13 -12.62
CA MET A 1 -8.65 21.09 -11.80
C MET A 1 -7.18 21.40 -11.83
N PRO A 2 -6.44 21.33 -10.71
CA PRO A 2 -5.04 21.73 -10.72
C PRO A 2 -4.25 20.71 -11.54
N HIS A 3 -3.65 21.18 -12.64
CA HIS A 3 -2.40 20.61 -13.12
C HIS A 3 -1.41 20.80 -11.97
N LEU A 4 -1.15 19.74 -11.21
CA LEU A 4 0.11 19.68 -10.48
C LEU A 4 1.16 19.34 -11.53
N ASP A 5 1.66 20.38 -12.20
CA ASP A 5 3.06 20.36 -12.56
C ASP A 5 3.78 20.16 -11.22
N PHE A 6 4.48 19.05 -11.07
CA PHE A 6 5.30 18.78 -9.89
C PHE A 6 6.05 20.06 -9.51
N GLU A 7 6.16 20.38 -8.22
CA GLU A 7 7.27 21.24 -7.83
C GLU A 7 8.55 20.64 -8.40
N GLU A 8 9.46 21.47 -8.92
CA GLU A 8 10.68 20.98 -9.57
C GLU A 8 11.35 19.92 -8.68
N PRO A 9 11.62 18.70 -9.20
CA PRO A 9 12.15 17.63 -8.38
C PRO A 9 13.40 18.05 -7.62
N THR A 10 13.33 17.98 -6.29
CA THR A 10 14.41 18.42 -5.40
C THR A 10 15.46 17.35 -5.14
N THR A 11 15.23 16.12 -5.59
CA THR A 11 16.09 14.96 -5.37
C THR A 11 16.10 14.02 -6.57
N LYS A 12 17.15 13.20 -6.67
CA LYS A 12 17.29 12.23 -7.76
C LYS A 12 16.15 11.22 -7.80
N TRP A 13 15.70 10.72 -6.65
CA TRP A 13 14.61 9.75 -6.59
C TRP A 13 13.27 10.39 -6.98
N HIS A 14 13.07 11.69 -6.71
CA HIS A 14 11.85 12.38 -7.13
C HIS A 14 11.83 12.56 -8.66
N GLU A 15 12.96 12.89 -9.30
CA GLU A 15 13.07 12.88 -10.77
C GLU A 15 12.75 11.50 -11.35
N ASP A 16 13.22 10.44 -10.69
CA ASP A 16 12.98 9.07 -11.13
C ASP A 16 11.51 8.68 -10.96
N LEU A 17 10.82 9.10 -9.89
CA LEU A 17 9.37 8.94 -9.75
C LEU A 17 8.62 9.61 -10.91
N VAL A 18 8.94 10.86 -11.24
CA VAL A 18 8.30 11.61 -12.34
C VAL A 18 8.54 10.92 -13.68
N ARG A 19 9.79 10.53 -13.96
CA ARG A 19 10.19 9.99 -15.27
C ARG A 19 9.79 8.52 -15.45
N GLU A 20 9.92 7.72 -14.40
CA GLU A 20 9.83 6.26 -14.45
C GLU A 20 8.53 5.73 -13.86
N GLY A 21 7.77 6.58 -13.17
CA GLY A 21 6.52 6.22 -12.49
C GLY A 21 6.72 5.61 -11.10
N PHE A 22 7.96 5.42 -10.65
CA PHE A 22 8.27 4.88 -9.33
C PHE A 22 9.67 5.27 -8.87
N ALA A 23 9.91 5.15 -7.56
CA ALA A 23 11.22 5.33 -6.96
C ALA A 23 11.38 4.47 -5.69
N VAL A 24 12.63 4.25 -5.29
CA VAL A 24 12.99 3.63 -4.01
C VAL A 24 13.83 4.64 -3.22
N ILE A 25 13.27 5.11 -2.11
CA ILE A 25 13.94 6.02 -1.17
C ILE A 25 14.67 5.16 -0.15
N LYS A 26 16.00 5.29 -0.12
CA LYS A 26 16.85 4.47 0.72
C LYS A 26 16.77 4.87 2.19
N ALA A 27 16.67 3.89 3.08
CA ALA A 27 16.73 4.09 4.54
C ALA A 27 15.75 5.17 5.06
N ALA A 28 14.51 5.18 4.56
CA ALA A 28 13.44 6.04 5.06
C ALA A 28 13.03 5.68 6.50
N VAL A 29 13.23 4.42 6.89
CA VAL A 29 13.07 3.90 8.26
C VAL A 29 14.43 3.34 8.72
N PRO A 30 14.90 3.70 9.92
CA PRO A 30 16.13 3.13 10.49
C PRO A 30 16.06 1.61 10.69
N GLU A 31 17.21 0.93 10.58
CA GLU A 31 17.27 -0.54 10.66
C GLU A 31 16.76 -1.10 11.99
N ASP A 32 17.07 -0.46 13.11
CA ASP A 32 16.58 -0.84 14.44
C ASP A 32 15.06 -0.69 14.56
N ARG A 33 14.49 0.35 13.93
CA ARG A 33 13.04 0.52 13.80
C ARG A 33 12.42 -0.57 12.93
N CYS A 34 13.07 -0.99 11.84
CA CYS A 34 12.60 -2.13 11.04
C CYS A 34 12.52 -3.43 11.86
N GLN A 35 13.56 -3.73 12.64
CA GLN A 35 13.57 -4.90 13.52
C GLN A 35 12.47 -4.83 14.58
N TYR A 36 12.26 -3.65 15.16
CA TYR A 36 11.15 -3.39 16.09
C TYR A 36 9.79 -3.68 15.42
N TYR A 37 9.52 -3.12 14.23
CA TYR A 37 8.25 -3.34 13.55
C TYR A 37 8.00 -4.80 13.17
N ILE A 38 9.03 -5.53 12.73
CA ILE A 38 8.95 -6.97 12.49
C ILE A 38 8.59 -7.71 13.79
N GLY A 39 9.22 -7.33 14.90
CA GLY A 39 8.88 -7.85 16.23
C GLY A 39 7.40 -7.63 16.56
N GLN A 40 6.90 -6.41 16.38
CA GLN A 40 5.49 -6.07 16.61
C GLN A 40 4.52 -6.86 15.70
N MET A 41 4.91 -7.16 14.45
CA MET A 41 4.11 -8.00 13.55
C MET A 41 4.03 -9.46 14.04
N PHE A 42 5.14 -10.02 14.55
CA PHE A 42 5.12 -11.33 15.20
C PHE A 42 4.30 -11.31 16.50
N ASP A 43 4.49 -10.30 17.35
CA ASP A 43 3.72 -10.12 18.59
C ASP A 43 2.22 -10.11 18.28
N TRP A 44 1.83 -9.36 17.24
CA TRP A 44 0.45 -9.28 16.78
C TRP A 44 -0.12 -10.65 16.35
N LEU A 45 0.65 -11.48 15.65
CA LEU A 45 0.22 -12.84 15.29
C LEU A 45 0.05 -13.74 16.52
N GLU A 46 0.95 -13.66 17.49
CA GLU A 46 0.92 -14.49 18.71
C GLU A 46 -0.24 -14.15 19.65
N GLN A 47 -0.82 -12.96 19.55
CA GLN A 47 -2.03 -12.61 20.29
C GLN A 47 -3.28 -13.39 19.83
N PHE A 48 -3.26 -14.00 18.64
CA PHE A 48 -4.41 -14.76 18.15
C PHE A 48 -4.46 -16.16 18.76
N PRO A 49 -5.66 -16.66 19.13
CA PRO A 49 -5.85 -17.95 19.79
C PRO A 49 -5.81 -19.13 18.79
N PHE A 50 -4.90 -19.08 17.83
CA PHE A 50 -4.75 -20.09 16.78
C PHE A 50 -3.48 -20.94 16.94
N GLY A 51 -2.70 -20.71 18.02
CA GLY A 51 -1.52 -21.51 18.34
C GLY A 51 -0.28 -21.18 17.51
N PHE A 52 -0.20 -19.97 16.96
CA PHE A 52 1.01 -19.47 16.31
C PHE A 52 2.15 -19.29 17.32
N ASP A 53 3.35 -19.76 16.99
CA ASP A 53 4.59 -19.52 17.72
C ASP A 53 5.69 -19.09 16.72
N ARG A 54 6.30 -17.92 16.93
CA ARG A 54 7.38 -17.43 16.05
C ARG A 54 8.63 -18.31 16.09
N ASN A 55 8.80 -19.15 17.12
CA ASN A 55 9.95 -20.02 17.28
C ASN A 55 9.69 -21.45 16.76
N ASP A 56 8.46 -21.78 16.36
CA ASP A 56 8.11 -23.07 15.78
C ASP A 56 7.57 -22.90 14.35
N ARG A 57 8.43 -23.18 13.36
CA ARG A 57 8.04 -23.09 11.94
C ARG A 57 6.91 -24.04 11.55
N SER A 58 6.63 -25.10 12.34
CA SER A 58 5.49 -25.98 12.06
C SER A 58 4.14 -25.28 12.26
N THR A 59 4.11 -24.18 13.00
CA THR A 59 2.92 -23.34 13.17
C THR A 59 2.84 -22.22 12.14
N TRP A 60 3.71 -22.15 11.13
CA TRP A 60 3.71 -21.06 10.13
C TRP A 60 2.80 -21.41 8.96
N THR A 61 1.60 -21.89 9.27
CA THR A 61 0.60 -22.37 8.31
C THR A 61 -0.71 -21.60 8.45
N GLU A 62 -1.58 -21.65 7.43
CA GLU A 62 -2.85 -20.91 7.45
C GLU A 62 -3.74 -21.26 8.66
N GLU A 63 -3.65 -22.50 9.16
CA GLU A 63 -4.38 -23.00 10.34
C GLU A 63 -4.01 -22.29 11.64
N HIS A 64 -2.84 -21.68 11.71
CA HIS A 64 -2.34 -20.97 12.89
C HIS A 64 -2.39 -19.45 12.71
N LEU A 65 -2.77 -18.95 11.53
CA LEU A 65 -2.79 -17.51 11.23
C LEU A 65 -4.21 -16.94 11.25
N PRO A 66 -4.37 -15.63 11.51
CA PRO A 66 -5.61 -14.92 11.24
C PRO A 66 -5.92 -14.92 9.74
N SER A 67 -7.20 -14.73 9.40
CA SER A 67 -7.70 -14.63 8.03
C SER A 67 -6.97 -13.53 7.28
N HIS A 68 -6.47 -13.87 6.10
CA HIS A 68 -5.68 -12.98 5.27
C HIS A 68 -5.87 -13.33 3.80
N MET A 69 -5.34 -12.47 2.93
CA MET A 69 -5.39 -12.66 1.49
C MET A 69 -3.98 -12.81 0.94
N LYS A 70 -3.86 -13.45 -0.22
CA LYS A 70 -2.63 -13.44 -1.05
C LYS A 70 -1.35 -13.78 -0.25
N GLY A 71 -1.43 -14.74 0.67
CA GLY A 71 -0.28 -15.27 1.41
C GLY A 71 0.30 -14.39 2.51
N GLY A 72 -0.44 -13.39 3.01
CA GLY A 72 -0.03 -12.63 4.21
C GLY A 72 -0.52 -11.19 4.24
N MET A 73 -1.47 -10.80 3.37
CA MET A 73 -2.03 -9.45 3.32
C MET A 73 -3.17 -9.33 4.33
N TYR A 74 -2.97 -8.50 5.35
CA TYR A 74 -3.89 -8.30 6.46
C TYR A 74 -4.55 -6.92 6.38
N HIS A 75 -5.88 -6.91 6.23
CA HIS A 75 -6.74 -5.71 6.33
C HIS A 75 -7.89 -5.91 7.35
N GLY A 76 -7.92 -7.04 8.04
CA GLY A 76 -8.91 -7.37 9.05
C GLY A 76 -8.44 -7.01 10.47
N TYR A 77 -9.28 -7.31 11.45
CA TYR A 77 -8.95 -7.22 12.89
C TYR A 77 -8.45 -5.85 13.35
N ARG A 78 -8.83 -4.79 12.63
CA ARG A 78 -8.41 -3.40 12.89
C ARG A 78 -6.89 -3.22 12.85
N VAL A 79 -6.18 -4.09 12.13
CA VAL A 79 -4.71 -4.05 12.04
C VAL A 79 -4.21 -2.68 11.59
N GLN A 80 -4.95 -1.99 10.72
CA GLN A 80 -4.61 -0.66 10.21
C GLN A 80 -4.48 0.41 11.30
N HIS A 81 -5.03 0.15 12.50
CA HIS A 81 -4.94 1.04 13.64
C HIS A 81 -4.20 0.44 14.83
N GLU A 82 -3.40 -0.62 14.65
CA GLU A 82 -2.43 -1.01 15.66
C GLU A 82 -1.39 0.11 15.89
N SER A 83 -0.91 0.23 17.12
CA SER A 83 0.08 1.25 17.52
C SER A 83 1.29 1.28 16.58
N PHE A 84 1.90 0.12 16.29
CA PHE A 84 3.07 0.02 15.44
C PHE A 84 2.82 0.46 13.98
N MET A 85 1.58 0.32 13.48
CA MET A 85 1.21 0.81 12.14
C MET A 85 1.20 2.34 12.11
N TRP A 86 0.71 2.98 13.16
CA TRP A 86 0.74 4.44 13.30
C TRP A 86 2.13 4.98 13.56
N GLU A 87 2.95 4.27 14.33
CA GLU A 87 4.35 4.60 14.48
C GLU A 87 5.08 4.58 13.14
N ALA A 88 4.90 3.53 12.32
CA ALA A 88 5.54 3.42 11.00
C ALA A 88 5.13 4.55 10.05
N ARG A 89 3.86 4.96 10.10
CA ARG A 89 3.35 6.13 9.35
C ARG A 89 3.88 7.47 9.86
N GLN A 90 4.50 7.50 11.03
CA GLN A 90 5.11 8.71 11.60
C GLN A 90 6.63 8.75 11.46
N GLU A 91 7.24 7.72 10.86
CA GLU A 91 8.67 7.71 10.58
C GLU A 91 9.05 8.92 9.73
N SER A 92 10.06 9.67 10.18
CA SER A 92 10.37 10.98 9.61
C SER A 92 10.78 10.89 8.14
N GLY A 93 11.54 9.84 7.76
CA GLY A 93 11.93 9.63 6.37
C GLY A 93 10.76 9.25 5.46
N VAL A 94 9.69 8.68 6.01
CA VAL A 94 8.45 8.40 5.27
C VAL A 94 7.68 9.69 5.03
N ILE A 95 7.41 10.47 6.09
CA ILE A 95 6.70 11.76 5.97
C ILE A 95 7.47 12.70 5.05
N ASP A 96 8.78 12.86 5.25
CA ASP A 96 9.64 13.74 4.45
C ASP A 96 9.63 13.38 2.95
N ALA A 97 9.61 12.09 2.60
CA ALA A 97 9.50 11.67 1.22
C ALA A 97 8.17 12.12 0.60
N PHE A 98 7.05 11.92 1.31
CA PHE A 98 5.75 12.36 0.82
C PHE A 98 5.58 13.88 0.82
N SER A 99 6.14 14.59 1.80
CA SER A 99 6.17 16.05 1.80
C SER A 99 6.88 16.59 0.55
N LYS A 100 8.02 15.99 0.18
CA LYS A 100 8.77 16.35 -1.03
C LYS A 100 8.04 16.03 -2.34
N ILE A 101 7.29 14.93 -2.38
CA ILE A 101 6.46 14.58 -3.55
C ILE A 101 5.38 15.63 -3.77
N TRP A 102 4.77 16.10 -2.68
CA TRP A 102 3.59 16.95 -2.74
C TRP A 102 3.84 18.45 -2.54
N GLY A 103 5.07 18.85 -2.17
CA GLY A 103 5.42 20.24 -1.89
C GLY A 103 4.76 20.81 -0.62
N THR A 104 4.36 19.96 0.33
CA THR A 104 3.69 20.40 1.56
C THR A 104 3.84 19.38 2.69
N ASP A 105 3.93 19.88 3.92
CA ASP A 105 3.88 19.05 5.14
C ASP A 105 2.46 18.78 5.64
N GLU A 106 1.45 19.39 5.01
CA GLU A 106 0.04 19.19 5.34
C GLU A 106 -0.53 17.94 4.67
N LEU A 107 -0.25 16.77 5.25
CA LEU A 107 -0.55 15.47 4.63
C LEU A 107 -1.69 14.70 5.30
N LEU A 108 -2.45 13.94 4.53
CA LEU A 108 -3.34 12.90 5.03
C LEU A 108 -2.75 11.54 4.67
N VAL A 109 -2.89 10.55 5.55
CA VAL A 109 -2.43 9.17 5.31
C VAL A 109 -3.57 8.19 5.10
N SER A 110 -3.40 7.19 4.23
CA SER A 110 -4.36 6.09 4.07
C SER A 110 -4.38 5.16 5.29
N PHE A 111 -5.54 4.58 5.61
CA PHE A 111 -5.65 3.55 6.64
C PHE A 111 -5.57 2.17 5.99
N ASP A 112 -4.43 1.91 5.34
CA ASP A 112 -4.18 0.66 4.65
C ASP A 112 -3.54 -0.40 5.59
N GLY A 113 -3.54 -1.65 5.13
CA GLY A 113 -3.07 -2.81 5.85
C GLY A 113 -1.56 -3.02 5.82
N MET A 114 -1.17 -4.20 6.27
CA MET A 114 0.20 -4.70 6.19
C MET A 114 0.23 -5.97 5.35
N ASN A 115 1.41 -6.34 4.88
CA ASN A 115 1.64 -7.70 4.42
C ASN A 115 2.81 -8.32 5.18
N PHE A 116 2.51 -9.45 5.81
CA PHE A 116 3.42 -10.25 6.60
C PHE A 116 3.36 -11.70 6.12
N THR A 117 4.19 -12.02 5.12
CA THR A 117 4.30 -13.37 4.55
C THR A 117 5.46 -14.10 5.21
N LEU A 118 5.12 -15.20 5.88
CA LEU A 118 6.08 -16.05 6.59
C LEU A 118 6.67 -17.11 5.66
N PRO A 119 7.96 -17.46 5.80
CA PRO A 119 8.55 -18.56 5.07
C PRO A 119 8.18 -19.90 5.71
N SER A 120 7.02 -20.42 5.29
CA SER A 120 6.40 -21.66 5.77
C SER A 120 7.11 -22.95 5.32
N GLY A 121 8.19 -22.84 4.54
CA GLY A 121 8.94 -23.96 3.96
C GLY A 121 8.34 -24.50 2.66
N SER A 122 7.18 -24.02 2.24
CA SER A 122 6.54 -24.37 0.96
C SER A 122 6.28 -23.11 0.14
N PRO A 123 6.71 -23.04 -1.14
CA PRO A 123 6.38 -21.91 -2.00
C PRO A 123 4.88 -21.72 -2.16
N LEU A 124 4.45 -20.46 -2.24
CA LEU A 124 3.06 -20.15 -2.55
C LEU A 124 2.74 -20.52 -4.01
N PRO A 125 1.51 -20.98 -4.32
CA PRO A 125 1.11 -21.26 -5.68
C PRO A 125 1.26 -20.04 -6.59
N PRO A 126 1.84 -20.18 -7.81
CA PRO A 126 1.96 -19.08 -8.75
C PRO A 126 0.61 -18.44 -9.08
N THR A 127 0.57 -17.12 -9.13
CA THR A 127 -0.61 -16.35 -9.54
C THR A 127 -0.43 -15.79 -10.95
N ALA A 128 -1.50 -15.75 -11.74
CA ALA A 128 -1.48 -15.05 -13.03
C ALA A 128 -1.21 -13.54 -12.84
N PRO A 129 -0.49 -12.89 -13.76
CA PRO A 129 -0.38 -11.43 -13.77
C PRO A 129 -1.75 -10.77 -13.87
N TRP A 130 -1.90 -9.65 -13.16
CA TRP A 130 -3.14 -8.88 -13.07
C TRP A 130 -2.79 -7.38 -13.17
N PRO A 131 -2.25 -6.94 -14.32
CA PRO A 131 -1.73 -5.59 -14.48
C PRO A 131 -2.86 -4.57 -14.35
N HIS A 132 -2.67 -3.57 -13.50
CA HIS A 132 -3.66 -2.53 -13.27
C HIS A 132 -3.02 -1.19 -12.90
N ILE A 133 -3.85 -0.17 -12.90
CA ILE A 133 -3.61 1.12 -12.25
C ILE A 133 -4.69 1.34 -11.19
N ASP A 134 -4.38 2.15 -10.18
CA ASP A 134 -5.32 2.50 -9.10
C ASP A 134 -5.65 3.99 -9.06
N GLN A 135 -5.49 4.66 -10.20
CA GLN A 135 -6.09 5.95 -10.48
C GLN A 135 -6.98 5.84 -11.70
N SER A 136 -8.24 6.27 -11.55
CA SER A 136 -9.22 6.23 -12.62
C SER A 136 -8.70 6.94 -13.88
N PRO A 137 -8.94 6.41 -15.10
CA PRO A 137 -8.63 7.10 -16.35
C PRO A 137 -9.38 8.45 -16.50
N LYS A 138 -10.40 8.68 -15.68
CA LYS A 138 -11.19 9.91 -15.62
C LYS A 138 -10.54 11.01 -14.76
N LYS A 139 -9.48 10.68 -14.01
CA LYS A 139 -8.70 11.61 -13.19
C LYS A 139 -7.46 12.05 -13.96
N ILE A 140 -7.35 13.36 -14.21
CA ILE A 140 -6.23 13.97 -14.94
C ILE A 140 -5.12 14.39 -13.97
N GLY A 141 -3.87 14.27 -14.41
CA GLY A 141 -2.69 14.56 -13.60
C GLY A 141 -2.39 13.49 -12.55
N MET A 142 -1.30 13.63 -11.81
CA MET A 142 -0.99 12.75 -10.68
C MET A 142 -1.84 13.16 -9.47
N GLN A 143 -2.70 12.27 -8.98
CA GLN A 143 -3.56 12.56 -7.82
C GLN A 143 -3.28 11.63 -6.63
N CYS A 144 -2.55 10.53 -6.86
CA CYS A 144 -2.19 9.58 -5.82
C CYS A 144 -0.81 8.97 -6.11
N VAL A 145 0.02 8.92 -5.06
CA VAL A 145 1.29 8.19 -5.05
C VAL A 145 1.22 7.19 -3.92
N GLN A 146 1.19 5.91 -4.27
CA GLN A 146 1.17 4.82 -3.30
C GLN A 146 2.56 4.57 -2.74
N GLY A 147 2.61 3.91 -1.58
CA GLY A 147 3.86 3.58 -0.92
C GLY A 147 3.85 2.24 -0.19
N ILE A 148 5.03 1.63 -0.13
CA ILE A 148 5.35 0.44 0.66
C ILE A 148 6.54 0.78 1.54
N ILE A 149 6.31 0.81 2.85
CA ILE A 149 7.38 0.84 3.85
C ILE A 149 7.93 -0.59 3.95
N ASN A 150 9.12 -0.82 3.42
CA ASN A 150 9.74 -2.14 3.34
C ASN A 150 10.58 -2.41 4.59
N LEU A 151 10.25 -3.45 5.37
CA LEU A 151 10.88 -3.70 6.67
C LEU A 151 11.86 -4.87 6.65
N ALA A 152 11.77 -5.76 5.65
CA ALA A 152 12.62 -6.93 5.49
C ALA A 152 13.27 -6.96 4.10
N PRO A 153 14.34 -7.75 3.86
CA PRO A 153 14.94 -7.85 2.53
C PRO A 153 13.91 -8.24 1.46
N ASN A 154 13.90 -7.53 0.34
CA ASN A 154 13.01 -7.82 -0.79
C ASN A 154 13.76 -7.76 -2.11
N GLY A 155 14.33 -8.89 -2.51
CA GLY A 155 15.03 -9.10 -3.77
C GLY A 155 14.12 -9.56 -4.91
N HIS A 156 14.76 -10.11 -5.95
CA HIS A 156 14.10 -10.55 -7.18
C HIS A 156 13.13 -11.73 -6.97
N GLU A 157 13.42 -12.61 -6.02
CA GLU A 157 12.64 -13.84 -5.76
C GLU A 157 11.64 -13.70 -4.59
N ASP A 158 11.67 -12.57 -3.86
CA ASP A 158 10.90 -12.37 -2.61
C ASP A 158 9.45 -11.92 -2.81
N GLY A 159 8.96 -12.01 -4.05
CA GLY A 159 7.62 -11.56 -4.39
C GLY A 159 7.41 -10.06 -4.14
N GLY A 160 6.17 -9.59 -4.27
CA GLY A 160 5.82 -8.18 -4.12
C GLY A 160 5.70 -7.46 -5.47
N LEU A 161 6.01 -6.16 -5.46
CA LEU A 161 5.58 -5.20 -6.47
C LEU A 161 6.37 -5.34 -7.78
N LEU A 162 5.65 -5.53 -8.88
CA LEU A 162 6.15 -5.31 -10.23
C LEU A 162 5.53 -4.04 -10.79
N ILE A 163 6.36 -3.27 -11.48
CA ILE A 163 5.99 -2.00 -12.10
C ILE A 163 6.39 -2.00 -13.57
N MET A 164 5.52 -1.46 -14.42
CA MET A 164 5.81 -1.15 -15.80
C MET A 164 6.43 0.24 -15.91
N LYS A 165 7.75 0.30 -15.73
CA LYS A 165 8.54 1.54 -15.78
C LYS A 165 8.20 2.39 -16.99
N GLY A 166 7.91 3.66 -16.74
CA GLY A 166 7.58 4.70 -17.72
C GLY A 166 6.13 4.73 -18.17
N SER A 167 5.27 3.81 -17.71
CA SER A 167 3.89 3.75 -18.20
C SER A 167 3.02 4.93 -17.73
N SER A 168 3.28 5.48 -16.54
CA SER A 168 2.47 6.57 -15.97
C SER A 168 2.42 7.80 -16.88
N GLY A 169 3.56 8.17 -17.47
CA GLY A 169 3.67 9.29 -18.42
C GLY A 169 2.96 9.06 -19.76
N LEU A 170 2.54 7.83 -20.05
CA LEU A 170 1.83 7.47 -21.30
C LEU A 170 0.32 7.25 -21.09
N MET A 171 -0.20 7.34 -19.87
CA MET A 171 -1.60 6.99 -19.59
C MET A 171 -2.59 7.86 -20.34
N GLU A 172 -2.37 9.17 -20.38
CA GLU A 172 -3.27 10.05 -21.13
C GLU A 172 -3.27 9.72 -22.63
N ASP A 173 -2.10 9.45 -23.21
CA ASP A 173 -2.00 9.09 -24.63
C ASP A 173 -2.63 7.72 -24.91
N PHE A 174 -2.50 6.78 -23.99
CA PHE A 174 -3.16 5.48 -24.09
C PHE A 174 -4.68 5.63 -24.12
N PHE A 175 -5.28 6.36 -23.18
CA PHE A 175 -6.74 6.52 -23.13
C PHE A 175 -7.28 7.45 -24.23
N LYS A 176 -6.47 8.37 -24.77
CA LYS A 176 -6.81 9.12 -26.00
C LYS A 176 -6.83 8.21 -27.23
N ALA A 177 -5.91 7.25 -27.32
CA ALA A 177 -5.83 6.30 -28.42
C ALA A 177 -6.87 5.17 -28.33
N HIS A 178 -7.34 4.85 -27.11
CA HIS A 178 -8.31 3.79 -26.83
C HIS A 178 -9.51 4.32 -26.02
N PRO A 179 -10.29 5.27 -26.55
CA PRO A 179 -11.43 5.83 -25.81
C PRO A 179 -12.48 4.78 -25.46
N GLU A 180 -12.55 3.67 -26.20
CA GLU A 180 -13.49 2.58 -26.00
C GLU A 180 -13.27 1.79 -24.70
N VAL A 181 -12.05 1.82 -24.12
CA VAL A 181 -11.77 1.08 -22.89
C VAL A 181 -12.00 1.92 -21.63
N VAL A 182 -12.13 3.24 -21.73
CA VAL A 182 -12.24 4.16 -20.58
C VAL A 182 -13.43 3.80 -19.65
N ASP A 183 -14.53 3.33 -20.22
CA ASP A 183 -15.74 2.96 -19.49
C ASP A 183 -15.86 1.43 -19.25
N ARG A 184 -14.77 0.68 -19.47
CA ARG A 184 -14.72 -0.76 -19.18
C ARG A 184 -15.11 -0.99 -17.70
N PRO A 185 -15.99 -1.96 -17.40
CA PRO A 185 -16.33 -2.30 -16.02
C PRO A 185 -15.06 -2.61 -15.22
N THR A 186 -14.92 -1.94 -14.08
CA THR A 186 -13.79 -2.11 -13.17
C THR A 186 -14.10 -3.19 -12.15
N TRP A 187 -13.09 -3.93 -11.71
CA TRP A 187 -13.23 -4.83 -10.57
C TRP A 187 -12.95 -4.02 -9.30
N GLY A 188 -14.01 -3.55 -8.63
CA GLY A 188 -13.90 -2.80 -7.37
C GLY A 188 -14.20 -1.32 -7.51
N SER A 189 -13.43 -0.48 -6.82
CA SER A 189 -13.69 0.98 -6.76
C SER A 189 -13.53 1.65 -8.13
N SER A 190 -14.03 2.88 -8.26
CA SER A 190 -13.94 3.67 -9.50
C SER A 190 -12.52 3.99 -9.96
N ASP A 191 -11.53 3.75 -9.09
CA ASP A 191 -10.13 4.08 -9.33
C ASP A 191 -9.29 2.91 -9.84
N TRP A 192 -9.81 1.69 -9.86
CA TRP A 192 -9.08 0.53 -10.40
C TRP A 192 -9.32 0.38 -11.91
N PHE A 193 -8.28 0.17 -12.71
CA PHE A 193 -8.41 -0.18 -14.13
C PHE A 193 -7.44 -1.30 -14.51
N GLY A 194 -7.98 -2.40 -15.04
CA GLY A 194 -7.21 -3.58 -15.45
C GLY A 194 -6.86 -3.59 -16.92
N PHE A 195 -5.62 -4.00 -17.21
CA PHE A 195 -5.11 -4.12 -18.57
C PHE A 195 -5.15 -5.56 -19.08
N GLU A 196 -5.46 -5.69 -20.36
CA GLU A 196 -5.29 -6.92 -21.13
C GLU A 196 -3.87 -7.02 -21.69
N GLN A 197 -3.45 -8.24 -22.06
CA GLN A 197 -2.09 -8.48 -22.57
C GLN A 197 -1.77 -7.70 -23.85
N ALA A 198 -2.76 -7.48 -24.72
CA ALA A 198 -2.61 -6.68 -25.93
C ALA A 198 -2.35 -5.19 -25.60
N GLU A 199 -3.05 -4.66 -24.60
CA GLU A 199 -2.88 -3.28 -24.13
C GLU A 199 -1.51 -3.08 -23.50
N LEU A 200 -0.99 -4.07 -22.78
CA LEU A 200 0.41 -4.06 -22.34
C LEU A 200 1.41 -4.03 -23.50
N GLY A 201 1.06 -4.60 -24.65
CA GLY A 201 1.86 -4.52 -25.88
C GLY A 201 2.09 -3.08 -26.32
N TRP A 202 1.05 -2.25 -26.26
CA TRP A 202 1.10 -0.84 -26.65
C TRP A 202 2.15 -0.03 -25.85
N PHE A 203 2.24 -0.29 -24.54
CA PHE A 203 3.26 0.32 -23.68
C PHE A 203 4.66 -0.23 -23.95
N LYS A 204 4.79 -1.55 -24.18
CA LYS A 204 6.09 -2.19 -24.49
C LYS A 204 6.71 -1.65 -25.78
N GLU A 205 5.90 -1.46 -26.82
CA GLU A 205 6.31 -0.86 -28.09
C GLU A 205 6.85 0.57 -27.93
N ARG A 206 6.44 1.25 -26.85
CA ARG A 206 6.89 2.60 -26.47
C ARG A 206 8.01 2.59 -25.43
N GLY A 207 8.67 1.44 -25.25
CA GLY A 207 9.87 1.30 -24.42
C GLY A 207 9.62 1.03 -22.94
N CYS A 208 8.35 0.92 -22.50
CA CYS A 208 8.03 0.57 -21.12
C CYS A 208 8.37 -0.89 -20.82
N LYS A 209 8.89 -1.15 -19.62
CA LYS A 209 9.35 -2.49 -19.20
C LYS A 209 8.81 -2.84 -17.83
N ILE A 210 8.31 -4.07 -17.69
CA ILE A 210 7.95 -4.61 -16.39
C ILE A 210 9.24 -4.97 -15.64
N LEU A 211 9.37 -4.50 -14.42
CA LEU A 211 10.48 -4.80 -13.51
C LEU A 211 9.95 -5.16 -12.13
N LYS A 212 10.66 -6.05 -11.46
CA LYS A 212 10.46 -6.35 -10.04
C LYS A 212 11.18 -5.29 -9.22
N VAL A 213 10.43 -4.51 -8.42
CA VAL A 213 11.02 -3.51 -7.54
C VAL A 213 11.67 -4.24 -6.36
N CYS A 214 12.95 -4.01 -6.14
CA CYS A 214 13.71 -4.57 -5.03
C CYS A 214 14.02 -3.48 -4.00
N ALA A 215 14.07 -3.85 -2.73
CA ALA A 215 14.25 -2.93 -1.62
C ALA A 215 14.98 -3.62 -0.46
N ASP A 216 15.82 -2.85 0.22
CA ASP A 216 16.47 -3.26 1.47
C ASP A 216 15.56 -2.92 2.67
N PRO A 217 15.79 -3.52 3.85
CA PRO A 217 15.13 -3.10 5.08
C PRO A 217 15.26 -1.59 5.28
N GLY A 218 14.13 -0.93 5.54
CA GLY A 218 14.06 0.49 5.81
C GLY A 218 13.81 1.36 4.59
N ASP A 219 13.88 0.81 3.38
CA ASP A 219 13.54 1.56 2.19
C ASP A 219 12.04 1.85 2.09
N LEU A 220 11.70 3.00 1.51
CA LEU A 220 10.34 3.32 1.09
C LEU A 220 10.25 3.19 -0.43
N ILE A 221 9.37 2.33 -0.91
CA ILE A 221 9.02 2.24 -2.33
C ILE A 221 7.82 3.17 -2.56
N VAL A 222 7.88 4.04 -3.57
CA VAL A 222 6.75 4.87 -3.98
C VAL A 222 6.47 4.73 -5.48
N TRP A 223 5.22 4.84 -5.88
CA TRP A 223 4.83 4.86 -7.29
C TRP A 223 3.58 5.69 -7.56
N ASP A 224 3.56 6.32 -8.72
CA ASP A 224 2.38 7.01 -9.24
C ASP A 224 1.27 5.97 -9.47
N SER A 225 0.06 6.22 -8.94
CA SER A 225 -1.08 5.30 -9.09
C SER A 225 -1.52 5.07 -10.54
N ARG A 226 -1.03 5.89 -11.49
CA ARG A 226 -1.16 5.71 -12.94
C ARG A 226 -0.13 4.75 -13.54
N CYS A 227 0.87 4.32 -12.78
CA CYS A 227 1.87 3.37 -13.25
C CYS A 227 1.29 1.94 -13.23
N VAL A 228 1.40 1.20 -14.35
CA VAL A 228 0.86 -0.16 -14.43
C VAL A 228 1.66 -1.04 -13.50
N HIS A 229 0.98 -1.73 -12.60
CA HIS A 229 1.63 -2.55 -11.60
C HIS A 229 0.78 -3.77 -11.24
N TYR A 230 1.42 -4.71 -10.55
CA TYR A 230 0.78 -5.87 -9.95
C TYR A 230 1.74 -6.55 -8.97
N ASN A 231 1.24 -7.47 -8.16
CA ASN A 231 2.07 -8.27 -7.27
C ASN A 231 2.33 -9.67 -7.82
N GLN A 232 3.52 -10.20 -7.56
CA GLN A 232 3.85 -11.62 -7.69
C GLN A 232 4.04 -12.26 -6.31
N VAL A 233 3.72 -13.55 -6.20
CA VAL A 233 4.04 -14.35 -5.01
C VAL A 233 5.55 -14.61 -4.91
N PRO A 234 6.09 -14.75 -3.69
CA PRO A 234 7.49 -15.12 -3.49
C PRO A 234 7.79 -16.54 -4.00
N GLN A 235 8.97 -16.70 -4.58
CA GLN A 235 9.60 -17.99 -4.87
C GLN A 235 10.62 -18.36 -3.79
N SER A 236 11.19 -17.36 -3.13
CA SER A 236 12.09 -17.54 -1.99
C SER A 236 11.33 -17.98 -0.73
N GLN A 237 12.10 -18.23 0.32
CA GLN A 237 11.62 -18.46 1.68
C GLN A 237 12.18 -17.37 2.62
N ASN A 238 12.16 -16.13 2.14
CA ASN A 238 12.46 -14.97 2.96
C ASN A 238 11.17 -14.43 3.59
N LEU A 239 11.33 -13.80 4.75
CA LEU A 239 10.25 -13.05 5.38
C LEU A 239 9.89 -11.84 4.52
N ARG A 240 8.61 -11.66 4.23
CA ARG A 240 8.11 -10.41 3.67
C ARG A 240 7.38 -9.64 4.75
N ALA A 241 7.87 -8.46 5.11
CA ALA A 241 7.26 -7.60 6.10
C ALA A 241 7.18 -6.18 5.54
N VAL A 242 5.96 -5.71 5.29
CA VAL A 242 5.73 -4.36 4.77
C VAL A 242 4.47 -3.73 5.35
N ILE A 243 4.46 -2.40 5.35
CA ILE A 243 3.28 -1.58 5.67
C ILE A 243 2.92 -0.76 4.44
N TYR A 244 1.66 -0.81 4.04
CA TYR A 244 1.16 0.04 2.96
C TYR A 244 0.84 1.43 3.51
N ALA A 245 1.37 2.46 2.87
CA ALA A 245 1.17 3.84 3.28
C ALA A 245 1.16 4.75 2.06
N CYS A 246 0.05 5.46 1.87
CA CYS A 246 -0.11 6.49 0.85
C CYS A 246 -0.42 7.80 1.55
N TYR A 247 0.16 8.89 1.06
CA TYR A 247 -0.11 10.23 1.56
C TYR A 247 -0.53 11.14 0.43
N THR A 248 -1.36 12.12 0.74
CA THR A 248 -1.77 13.19 -0.18
C THR A 248 -1.99 14.47 0.61
N PRO A 249 -1.88 15.67 0.00
CA PRO A 249 -2.19 16.92 0.66
C PRO A 249 -3.58 16.94 1.29
N ALA A 250 -3.69 17.50 2.49
CA ALA A 250 -4.97 17.70 3.15
C ALA A 250 -5.89 18.62 2.33
N SER A 251 -5.31 19.55 1.57
CA SER A 251 -6.02 20.46 0.67
C SER A 251 -6.75 19.76 -0.49
N PHE A 252 -6.45 18.48 -0.79
CA PHE A 252 -7.18 17.73 -1.81
C PHE A 252 -8.51 17.18 -1.29
N ALA A 253 -8.66 17.00 0.03
CA ALA A 253 -9.82 16.38 0.62
C ALA A 253 -11.00 17.34 0.66
N LYS A 254 -12.20 16.86 0.30
CA LYS A 254 -13.43 17.62 0.53
C LYS A 254 -13.81 17.56 2.01
N PRO A 255 -14.55 18.55 2.53
CA PRO A 255 -15.01 18.53 3.93
C PRO A 255 -15.76 17.27 4.33
N ASP A 256 -16.57 16.70 3.42
CA ASP A 256 -17.32 15.47 3.67
C ASP A 256 -16.41 14.24 3.75
N ASP A 257 -15.37 14.18 2.92
CA ASP A 257 -14.37 13.10 2.94
C ASP A 257 -13.54 13.15 4.22
N LEU A 258 -13.13 14.35 4.68
CA LEU A 258 -12.44 14.54 5.96
C LEU A 258 -13.31 14.11 7.14
N ARG A 259 -14.58 14.52 7.17
CA ARG A 259 -15.52 14.09 8.21
C ARG A 259 -15.64 12.56 8.21
N LYS A 260 -15.82 11.96 7.03
CA LYS A 260 -15.95 10.51 6.92
C LYS A 260 -14.69 9.78 7.36
N LYS A 261 -13.53 10.28 6.99
CA LYS A 261 -12.22 9.74 7.39
C LYS A 261 -12.04 9.80 8.91
N GLY A 262 -12.40 10.91 9.55
CA GLY A 262 -12.39 11.06 11.01
C GLY A 262 -13.30 10.05 11.71
N GLU A 263 -14.53 9.84 11.21
CA GLU A 263 -15.43 8.81 11.74
C GLU A 263 -14.82 7.40 11.66
N LEU A 264 -14.21 7.06 10.52
CA LEU A 264 -13.57 5.75 10.34
C LEU A 264 -12.34 5.59 11.25
N PHE A 265 -11.59 6.66 11.48
CA PHE A 265 -10.48 6.65 12.44
C PHE A 265 -10.97 6.37 13.88
N ASP A 266 -12.07 7.01 14.30
CA ASP A 266 -12.66 6.78 15.63
C ASP A 266 -13.14 5.34 15.78
N GLN A 267 -13.75 4.78 14.73
CA GLN A 267 -14.20 3.38 14.66
C GLN A 267 -13.07 2.37 14.41
N LYS A 268 -11.82 2.84 14.23
CA LYS A 268 -10.63 2.02 13.94
C LYS A 268 -10.76 1.21 12.64
N VAL A 269 -11.52 1.73 11.68
CA VAL A 269 -11.80 1.06 10.42
C VAL A 269 -10.82 1.52 9.33
N GLY A 270 -10.19 0.55 8.67
CA GLY A 270 -9.33 0.82 7.52
C GLY A 270 -10.07 1.43 6.33
N THR A 271 -9.31 2.04 5.43
CA THR A 271 -9.79 2.67 4.18
C THR A 271 -9.12 2.01 2.98
N THR A 272 -9.39 2.55 1.79
CA THR A 272 -8.56 2.30 0.61
C THR A 272 -7.20 2.99 0.74
N HIS A 273 -6.35 2.83 -0.29
CA HIS A 273 -5.09 3.55 -0.41
C HIS A 273 -5.27 5.05 -0.64
N TRP A 274 -6.46 5.55 -0.99
CA TRP A 274 -6.70 6.98 -1.19
C TRP A 274 -6.87 7.71 0.16
N PRO A 275 -6.01 8.69 0.50
CA PRO A 275 -6.11 9.37 1.80
C PRO A 275 -7.16 10.48 1.86
N HIS A 276 -7.49 11.11 0.72
CA HIS A 276 -8.30 12.32 0.61
C HIS A 276 -9.63 12.14 -0.15
N ASP A 277 -9.82 11.02 -0.84
CA ASP A 277 -10.97 10.73 -1.71
C ASP A 277 -11.30 9.23 -1.62
N ASN A 278 -12.44 8.81 -2.16
CA ASN A 278 -12.84 7.40 -2.20
C ASN A 278 -12.78 6.73 -0.80
N ILE A 279 -13.24 7.49 0.22
CA ILE A 279 -13.18 7.11 1.63
C ILE A 279 -14.35 6.19 1.96
N PHE A 280 -14.09 4.89 1.91
CA PHE A 280 -15.04 3.87 2.34
C PHE A 280 -14.32 2.70 3.02
N SER A 281 -15.10 1.90 3.74
CA SER A 281 -14.63 0.69 4.41
C SER A 281 -15.04 -0.53 3.62
N THR A 282 -14.14 -1.51 3.48
CA THR A 282 -14.50 -2.87 3.09
C THR A 282 -14.91 -3.64 4.36
N SER A 283 -16.16 -3.50 4.77
CA SER A 283 -16.69 -4.03 6.04
C SER A 283 -17.19 -5.48 5.98
N GLU A 284 -16.78 -6.26 4.98
CA GLU A 284 -17.19 -7.67 4.91
C GLU A 284 -16.46 -8.49 5.97
N LYS A 285 -17.24 -9.02 6.93
CA LYS A 285 -16.76 -10.00 7.90
C LYS A 285 -16.23 -11.21 7.15
N LYS A 286 -14.92 -11.43 7.21
CA LYS A 286 -14.29 -12.52 6.46
C LYS A 286 -14.39 -13.81 7.24
N LEU A 287 -14.77 -14.87 6.54
CA LEU A 287 -14.60 -16.22 7.07
C LEU A 287 -13.11 -16.52 7.22
N ARG A 288 -12.80 -17.34 8.23
CA ARG A 288 -11.47 -17.91 8.41
C ARG A 288 -11.53 -19.37 8.03
N LEU A 289 -10.79 -19.77 7.00
CA LEU A 289 -10.78 -21.14 6.47
C LEU A 289 -12.21 -21.69 6.22
N GLY A 290 -13.07 -20.84 5.66
CA GLY A 290 -14.48 -21.17 5.36
C GLY A 290 -15.41 -21.25 6.57
N LYS A 291 -14.97 -20.88 7.77
CA LYS A 291 -15.77 -20.89 9.01
C LYS A 291 -15.91 -19.49 9.61
N PRO A 292 -16.96 -19.23 10.42
CA PRO A 292 -17.06 -18.00 11.19
C PRO A 292 -15.80 -17.79 12.02
N ASP A 293 -15.25 -16.58 11.98
CA ASP A 293 -14.05 -16.24 12.73
C ASP A 293 -14.40 -15.73 14.13
N PHE A 294 -14.07 -16.50 15.14
CA PHE A 294 -14.32 -16.14 16.53
C PHE A 294 -13.30 -15.16 17.11
N ALA A 295 -12.18 -14.93 16.41
CA ALA A 295 -11.16 -13.95 16.81
C ALA A 295 -11.34 -12.59 16.11
N GLU A 296 -12.39 -12.43 15.30
CA GLU A 296 -12.79 -11.13 14.75
C GLU A 296 -12.97 -10.10 15.86
N ARG A 297 -12.59 -8.84 15.58
CA ARG A 297 -12.65 -7.77 16.57
C ARG A 297 -12.87 -6.41 15.94
N ASP A 298 -13.38 -5.51 16.78
CA ASP A 298 -13.67 -4.13 16.43
C ASP A 298 -12.65 -3.13 16.99
N GLU A 299 -11.64 -3.61 17.73
CA GLU A 299 -10.54 -2.80 18.27
C GLU A 299 -9.17 -3.44 17.95
N PRO A 300 -8.10 -2.66 17.78
CA PRO A 300 -6.74 -3.19 17.72
C PRO A 300 -6.35 -3.77 19.09
N PHE A 301 -5.35 -4.65 19.12
CA PHE A 301 -4.80 -5.13 20.39
C PHE A 301 -4.11 -4.01 21.17
N HIS A 302 -3.38 -3.15 20.47
CA HIS A 302 -2.70 -2.00 21.05
C HIS A 302 -3.15 -0.73 20.34
N ARG A 303 -3.92 0.11 21.04
CA ARG A 303 -4.36 1.40 20.52
C ARG A 303 -3.16 2.31 20.27
N PRO A 304 -3.18 3.13 19.21
CA PRO A 304 -2.14 4.10 18.94
C PRO A 304 -2.25 5.28 19.91
N GLU A 305 -1.13 5.95 20.15
CA GLU A 305 -1.18 7.28 20.74
C GLU A 305 -1.84 8.25 19.74
N GLU A 306 -2.97 8.87 20.11
CA GLU A 306 -3.65 9.87 19.28
C GLU A 306 -2.98 11.25 19.44
N SER A 307 -1.68 11.33 19.14
CA SER A 307 -0.90 12.58 19.15
C SER A 307 -1.51 13.61 18.18
N GLU A 308 -1.11 14.87 18.30
CA GLU A 308 -1.57 15.90 17.35
C GLU A 308 -1.24 15.54 15.89
N LEU A 309 -0.05 14.98 15.65
CA LEU A 309 0.36 14.53 14.32
C LEU A 309 -0.53 13.38 13.81
N VAL A 310 -0.82 12.38 14.64
CA VAL A 310 -1.74 11.29 14.27
C VAL A 310 -3.11 11.83 13.91
N GLN A 311 -3.66 12.74 14.72
CA GLN A 311 -4.98 13.31 14.43
C GLN A 311 -4.99 14.14 13.14
N LYS A 312 -3.91 14.85 12.83
CA LYS A 312 -3.74 15.59 11.57
C LYS A 312 -3.62 14.65 10.37
N LEU A 313 -2.73 13.66 10.42
CA LEU A 313 -2.58 12.64 9.38
C LEU A 313 -3.87 11.84 9.15
N ALA A 314 -4.64 11.59 10.21
CA ALA A 314 -5.94 10.92 10.14
C ALA A 314 -7.07 11.80 9.58
N GLY A 315 -6.85 13.10 9.39
CA GLY A 315 -7.90 14.05 8.99
C GLY A 315 -8.95 14.32 10.09
N LYS A 316 -8.68 13.91 11.33
CA LYS A 316 -9.53 14.17 12.51
C LYS A 316 -9.32 15.60 13.04
N ARG A 317 -8.13 16.16 12.82
CA ARG A 317 -7.77 17.53 13.18
C ARG A 317 -7.29 18.27 11.93
N PRO A 318 -7.74 19.52 11.68
CA PRO A 318 -7.22 20.32 10.59
C PRO A 318 -5.74 20.68 10.80
N TYR A 319 -5.05 20.98 9.71
CA TYR A 319 -3.68 21.49 9.72
C TYR A 319 -3.61 22.91 10.26
#